data_AF-A0A392NTC4-F1
#
_entry.id   AF-A0A392NTC4-F1
#
_cell.length_a   1.000
_cell.length_b   1.000
_cell.length_c   1.000
_cell.angle_alpha   90.00
_cell.angle_beta   90.00
_cell.angle_gamma   90.00
#
_symmetry.space_group_name_H-M   'P 1'
#
loop_
_entity.id
_entity.type
_entity.pdbx_description
1 polymer ?
#
loop_
_entity_poly.entity_id
_entity_poly.type
_entity_poly.pdbx_seq_one_letter_code
_entity_poly.pdbx_strand_id
1 'polypeptide(L)'
;MGLCPCFGDDEGSENPPADRDPVLLVSGMGGSILHSKPKKFGLTTRVWVRIFLADLEFRKKIWSLYNPQTGYTESLDKKSDIVVPDDDHGLYAIDILDPSW
;
A
#
# COMPACT_ATOMS: atom_id res chain seq x y z
N MET A 1 4.73 25.61 35.33
CA MET A 1 3.52 24.76 35.22
C MET A 1 2.89 25.09 33.87
N GLY A 2 3.03 24.35 32.78
CA GLY A 2 3.90 23.23 32.42
C GLY A 2 4.38 23.42 30.97
N LEU A 3 5.59 22.94 30.66
CA LEU A 3 6.16 22.88 29.32
C LEU A 3 5.49 21.74 28.53
N CYS A 4 4.94 22.01 27.35
CA CYS A 4 4.67 20.99 26.34
C CYS A 4 5.88 20.95 25.38
N PRO A 5 6.63 19.84 25.26
CA PRO A 5 7.92 19.81 24.56
C PRO A 5 7.84 19.39 23.09
N CYS A 6 6.66 19.39 22.44
CA CYS A 6 6.48 18.61 21.20
C CYS A 6 6.30 19.41 19.90
N PHE A 7 6.32 20.74 19.90
CA PHE A 7 6.23 21.51 18.67
C PHE A 7 7.26 22.62 18.71
N GLY A 8 8.40 22.39 18.05
CA GLY A 8 9.37 23.43 17.78
C GLY A 8 8.80 24.38 16.75
N ASP A 9 8.77 25.66 17.10
CA ASP A 9 8.47 26.76 16.19
C ASP A 9 9.56 26.82 15.11
N ASP A 10 9.23 26.45 13.88
CA ASP A 10 10.12 26.63 12.72
C ASP A 10 9.73 27.92 11.98
N GLU A 11 9.78 29.05 12.71
CA GLU A 11 9.76 30.37 12.09
C GLU A 11 11.19 30.80 11.79
N GLY A 12 11.63 30.60 10.53
CA GLY A 12 12.74 31.37 9.94
C GLY A 12 14.12 30.69 9.85
N SER A 13 14.19 29.37 9.65
CA SER A 13 15.47 28.69 9.47
C SER A 13 16.03 28.82 8.03
N GLU A 14 17.03 29.69 7.84
CA GLU A 14 17.98 29.70 6.70
C GLU A 14 18.94 28.48 6.71
N ASN A 15 18.63 27.40 7.42
CA ASN A 15 19.51 26.24 7.46
C ASN A 15 19.34 25.40 6.17
N PRO A 16 20.46 24.92 5.58
CA PRO A 16 20.37 23.93 4.50
C PRO A 16 19.57 22.72 5.00
N PRO A 17 18.83 22.03 4.10
CA PRO A 17 18.05 20.86 4.48
C PRO A 17 18.93 19.93 5.29
N ALA A 18 18.48 19.57 6.49
CA ALA A 18 19.23 18.70 7.39
C ALA A 18 19.65 17.45 6.61
N ASP A 19 20.95 17.13 6.64
CA ASP A 19 21.50 15.90 6.08
C ASP A 19 20.94 14.73 6.89
N ARG A 20 19.85 14.13 6.41
CA ARG A 20 19.13 13.05 7.07
C ARG A 20 19.52 11.72 6.44
N ASP A 21 19.80 10.73 7.28
CA ASP A 21 20.05 9.38 6.82
C ASP A 21 18.80 8.79 6.14
N PRO A 22 18.95 8.10 4.99
CA PRO A 22 17.84 7.47 4.30
C PRO A 22 17.29 6.30 5.12
N VAL A 23 15.96 6.18 5.16
CA VAL A 23 15.24 5.12 5.89
C VAL A 23 14.39 4.30 4.92
N LEU A 24 14.40 2.98 5.10
CA LEU A 24 13.50 2.07 4.41
C LEU A 24 12.38 1.63 5.35
N LEU A 25 11.14 1.88 4.95
CA LEU A 25 9.95 1.41 5.66
C LEU A 25 9.46 0.10 5.04
N VAL A 26 9.25 -0.92 5.87
CA VAL A 26 8.68 -2.21 5.45
C VAL A 26 7.41 -2.44 6.25
N SER A 27 6.27 -2.51 5.58
CA SER A 27 4.99 -2.73 6.25
C SER A 27 4.78 -4.20 6.61
N GLY A 28 3.99 -4.42 7.67
CA GLY A 28 3.58 -5.76 8.10
C GLY A 28 2.46 -6.34 7.23
N MET A 29 1.97 -7.52 7.62
CA MET A 29 0.84 -8.17 6.94
C MET A 29 -0.40 -7.25 6.92
N GLY A 30 -0.92 -7.00 5.73
CA GLY A 30 -2.08 -6.12 5.53
C GLY A 30 -1.78 -4.62 5.63
N GLY A 31 -0.53 -4.23 5.90
CA GLY A 31 -0.11 -2.83 6.04
C GLY A 31 0.21 -2.12 4.73
N SER A 32 -0.29 -2.62 3.60
CA SER A 32 -0.13 -1.96 2.29
C SER A 32 -1.40 -2.07 1.47
N ILE A 33 -1.66 -1.10 0.59
CA ILE A 33 -2.71 -1.17 -0.43
C ILE A 33 -2.34 -2.22 -1.48
N LEU A 34 -3.35 -2.95 -1.98
CA LEU A 34 -3.24 -3.88 -3.11
C LEU A 34 -4.30 -3.54 -4.17
N HIS A 35 -3.86 -3.56 -5.41
CA HIS A 35 -4.67 -3.36 -6.60
C HIS A 35 -4.73 -4.64 -7.44
N SER A 36 -5.88 -4.87 -8.08
CA SER A 36 -6.03 -5.84 -9.16
C SER A 36 -5.87 -5.12 -10.49
N LYS A 37 -4.76 -5.37 -11.19
CA LYS A 37 -4.47 -4.82 -12.52
C LYS A 37 -4.85 -5.84 -13.60
N PRO A 38 -5.78 -5.53 -14.52
CA PRO A 38 -6.13 -6.46 -15.59
C PRO A 38 -4.95 -6.66 -16.54
N LYS A 39 -4.76 -7.90 -17.01
CA LYS A 39 -3.70 -8.25 -17.99
C LYS A 39 -3.98 -7.69 -19.39
N LYS A 40 -5.26 -7.38 -19.65
CA LYS A 40 -5.74 -6.73 -20.88
C LYS A 40 -6.21 -5.32 -20.53
N PHE A 41 -6.49 -4.51 -21.56
CA PHE A 41 -7.03 -3.17 -21.39
C PHE A 41 -8.25 -3.17 -20.44
N GLY A 42 -8.21 -2.30 -19.43
CA GLY A 42 -9.23 -2.23 -18.39
C GLY A 42 -8.78 -1.38 -17.21
N LEU A 43 -9.68 -1.21 -16.25
CA LEU A 43 -9.44 -0.40 -15.05
C LEU A 43 -8.79 -1.23 -13.94
N THR A 44 -7.74 -0.67 -13.36
CA THR A 44 -7.15 -1.17 -12.11
C THR A 44 -8.11 -0.90 -10.96
N THR A 45 -8.37 -1.91 -10.12
CA THR A 45 -9.32 -1.81 -9.01
C THR A 45 -8.62 -2.04 -7.67
N ARG A 46 -8.84 -1.16 -6.68
CA ARG A 46 -8.37 -1.39 -5.30
C ARG A 46 -9.11 -2.56 -4.68
N VAL A 47 -8.38 -3.58 -4.26
CA VAL A 47 -8.92 -4.81 -3.65
C VAL A 47 -8.60 -4.91 -2.16
N TRP A 48 -7.59 -4.17 -1.69
CA TRP A 48 -7.23 -4.01 -0.28
C TRP A 48 -6.50 -2.68 -0.08
N VAL A 49 -6.64 -1.94 1.02
CA VAL A 49 -7.77 -2.02 1.96
C VAL A 49 -9.00 -1.39 1.29
N ARG A 50 -10.18 -1.95 1.60
CA ARG A 50 -11.46 -1.54 1.03
C ARG A 50 -12.55 -1.79 2.07
N ILE A 51 -13.45 -0.83 2.24
CA ILE A 51 -14.64 -1.00 3.09
C ILE A 51 -15.81 -1.56 2.28
N PHE A 52 -16.12 -0.95 1.13
CA PHE A 52 -17.28 -1.33 0.31
C PHE A 52 -16.98 -2.52 -0.60
N LEU A 53 -17.80 -3.58 -0.53
CA LEU A 53 -17.65 -4.82 -1.30
C LEU A 53 -16.33 -5.54 -1.03
N ALA A 54 -15.74 -5.35 0.15
CA ALA A 54 -14.46 -5.93 0.53
C ALA A 54 -14.42 -7.45 0.32
N ASP A 55 -15.39 -8.17 0.89
CA ASP A 55 -15.45 -9.64 0.79
C ASP A 55 -15.62 -10.10 -0.68
N LEU A 56 -16.47 -9.42 -1.46
CA LEU A 56 -16.70 -9.78 -2.87
C LEU A 56 -15.42 -9.62 -3.71
N GLU A 57 -14.78 -8.45 -3.64
CA GLU A 57 -13.56 -8.18 -4.42
C GLU A 57 -12.40 -9.04 -3.94
N PHE A 58 -12.27 -9.25 -2.62
CA PHE A 58 -11.22 -10.09 -2.04
C PHE A 58 -11.33 -11.53 -2.55
N ARG A 59 -12.50 -12.16 -2.45
CA ARG A 59 -12.71 -13.55 -2.90
C ARG A 59 -12.53 -13.71 -4.40
N LYS A 60 -12.96 -12.70 -5.17
CA LYS A 60 -12.91 -12.74 -6.63
C LYS A 60 -11.51 -12.54 -7.18
N LYS A 61 -10.68 -11.72 -6.51
CA LYS A 61 -9.39 -11.25 -7.05
C LYS A 61 -8.15 -11.78 -6.34
N ILE A 62 -8.20 -11.94 -5.02
CA ILE A 62 -7.00 -12.24 -4.21
C ILE A 62 -6.87 -13.74 -3.91
N TRP A 63 -7.98 -14.48 -3.87
CA TRP A 63 -7.93 -15.90 -3.56
C TRP A 63 -6.98 -16.65 -4.47
N SER A 64 -6.14 -17.45 -3.82
CA SER A 64 -5.10 -18.22 -4.45
C SER A 64 -5.08 -19.61 -3.85
N LEU A 65 -4.70 -20.60 -4.66
CA LEU A 65 -4.63 -22.00 -4.26
C LEU A 65 -3.17 -22.45 -4.21
N TYR A 66 -2.81 -23.15 -3.15
CA TYR A 66 -1.49 -23.77 -3.05
C TYR A 66 -1.37 -24.94 -4.03
N ASN A 67 -0.30 -24.96 -4.83
CA ASN A 67 0.05 -26.06 -5.70
C ASN A 67 1.19 -26.90 -5.08
N PRO A 68 0.92 -28.14 -4.63
CA PRO A 68 1.93 -28.98 -3.98
C PRO A 68 3.02 -29.50 -4.93
N GLN A 69 2.78 -29.47 -6.25
CA GLN A 69 3.77 -29.93 -7.24
C GLN A 69 4.83 -28.88 -7.50
N THR A 70 4.45 -27.59 -7.49
CA THR A 70 5.36 -26.47 -7.74
C THR A 70 5.86 -25.82 -6.45
N GLY A 71 5.13 -26.00 -5.33
CA GLY A 71 5.42 -25.35 -4.05
C GLY A 71 4.95 -23.89 -3.98
N TYR A 72 4.27 -23.40 -5.01
CA TYR A 72 3.82 -22.01 -5.08
C TYR A 72 2.32 -21.86 -4.88
N THR A 73 1.93 -20.66 -4.47
CA THR A 73 0.53 -20.23 -4.42
C THR A 73 0.16 -19.62 -5.77
N GLU A 74 -0.90 -20.13 -6.39
CA GLU A 74 -1.37 -19.71 -7.70
C GLU A 74 -2.69 -18.95 -7.59
N SER A 75 -2.74 -17.74 -8.16
CA SER A 75 -3.97 -16.94 -8.19
C SER A 75 -5.10 -17.68 -8.91
N LEU A 76 -6.29 -17.68 -8.32
CA LEU A 76 -7.50 -18.20 -8.97
C LEU A 76 -7.97 -17.30 -10.12
N ASP A 77 -7.75 -15.98 -10.01
CA ASP A 77 -8.05 -15.05 -11.10
C ASP A 77 -6.89 -15.01 -12.10
N LYS A 78 -7.11 -15.62 -13.27
CA LYS A 78 -6.13 -15.66 -14.35
C LYS A 78 -6.11 -14.38 -15.20
N LYS A 79 -7.09 -13.48 -15.03
CA LYS A 79 -7.31 -12.30 -15.90
C LYS A 79 -6.64 -11.03 -15.39
N SER A 80 -6.23 -11.00 -14.13
CA SER A 80 -5.54 -9.87 -13.51
C SER A 80 -4.36 -10.33 -12.67
N ASP A 81 -3.46 -9.40 -12.40
CA ASP A 81 -2.37 -9.54 -11.46
C ASP A 81 -2.65 -8.68 -10.23
N ILE A 82 -2.23 -9.16 -9.06
CA ILE A 82 -2.26 -8.37 -7.83
C ILE A 82 -0.95 -7.58 -7.75
N VAL A 83 -1.06 -6.27 -7.60
CA VAL A 83 0.07 -5.34 -7.58
C VAL A 83 -0.04 -4.40 -6.39
N VAL A 84 1.12 -4.01 -5.85
CA VAL A 84 1.21 -2.86 -4.95
C VAL A 84 1.21 -1.61 -5.84
N PRO A 85 0.41 -0.57 -5.55
CA PRO A 85 0.40 0.65 -6.34
C PRO A 85 1.73 1.39 -6.20
N ASP A 86 2.27 1.84 -7.33
CA ASP A 86 3.48 2.68 -7.39
C ASP A 86 3.11 4.17 -7.28
N ASP A 87 4.00 4.96 -6.69
CA ASP A 87 3.97 6.42 -6.61
C ASP A 87 5.37 7.03 -6.69
N ASP A 88 5.45 8.35 -6.82
CA ASP A 88 6.73 9.06 -6.99
C ASP A 88 7.62 9.00 -5.73
N HIS A 89 7.04 8.72 -4.57
CA HIS A 89 7.72 8.77 -3.28
C HIS A 89 7.83 7.42 -2.56
N GLY A 90 7.20 6.36 -3.07
CA GLY A 90 7.20 5.02 -2.47
C GLY A 90 6.35 4.88 -1.20
N LEU A 91 5.57 5.90 -0.82
CA LEU A 91 4.86 5.95 0.46
C LEU A 91 3.36 5.75 0.31
N TYR A 92 2.79 6.03 -0.86
CA TYR A 92 1.34 5.96 -1.09
C TYR A 92 0.72 4.64 -0.64
N ALA A 93 1.39 3.52 -0.93
CA ALA A 93 0.84 2.21 -0.60
C ALA A 93 0.76 1.94 0.91
N ILE A 94 1.52 2.65 1.75
CA ILE A 94 1.70 2.33 3.18
C ILE A 94 1.31 3.48 4.13
N ASP A 95 1.12 4.70 3.62
CA ASP A 95 0.83 5.88 4.42
C ASP A 95 -0.63 5.88 4.95
N ILE A 96 -1.61 5.84 4.04
CA ILE A 96 -3.04 5.81 4.35
C ILE A 96 -3.68 4.64 3.62
N LEU A 97 -4.16 3.62 4.36
CA LEU A 97 -4.63 2.37 3.74
C LEU A 97 -6.00 2.46 3.06
N ASP A 98 -6.88 3.37 3.48
CA ASP A 98 -8.16 3.66 2.82
C ASP A 98 -8.29 5.18 2.56
N PRO A 99 -7.55 5.72 1.58
CA PRO A 99 -7.55 7.16 1.34
C PRO A 99 -8.92 7.59 0.79
N SER A 100 -9.38 8.78 1.22
CA SER A 100 -10.50 9.46 0.58
C SER A 100 -10.14 9.75 -0.88
N TRP A 101 -11.15 9.66 -1.74
CA TRP A 101 -11.06 9.91 -3.18
C TRP A 101 -10.60 11.33 -3.50
#